data_AF-A0A2Z7CZH9-F1
#
_entry.id   AF-A0A2Z7CZH9-F1
#
_cell.length_a   1.000
_cell.length_b   1.000
_cell.length_c   1.000
_cell.angle_alpha   90.00
_cell.angle_beta   90.00
_cell.angle_gamma   90.00
#
_symmetry.space_group_name_H-M   'P 1'
#
loop_
_entity.id
_entity.type
_entity.pdbx_description
1 polymer ?
#
loop_
_entity_poly.entity_id
_entity_poly.type
_entity_poly.pdbx_seq_one_letter_code
_entity_poly.pdbx_strand_id
1 'polypeptide(L)'
;MAGKKRYLLKNKRDPAEYRPDIAFQAIQYILDSRVNKIGRLKALYVKTQQGILFQIKPHARLPRTYKRFSGLMVQLLQKLHITASGKGEKLLRVIKNPVTQYLPIKSRKIGFSHSSEKLVKMHDYVGTVNSELDLVFVVGAMAHGKIDKDYVEDYVSISSFPLSAVYCLSIITNALEQKWDIL
;
A
#
# COMPACT_ATOMS: atom_id res chain seq x y z
N MET A 1 -4.35 -20.42 15.41
CA MET A 1 -5.36 -19.46 14.91
C MET A 1 -6.59 -19.32 15.82
N ALA A 2 -7.03 -20.38 16.54
CA ALA A 2 -8.22 -20.34 17.40
C ALA A 2 -8.22 -19.27 18.53
N GLY A 3 -7.07 -19.01 19.16
CA GLY A 3 -6.96 -18.03 20.26
C GLY A 3 -7.24 -16.57 19.85
N LYS A 4 -6.84 -16.17 18.64
CA LYS A 4 -7.04 -14.79 18.14
C LYS A 4 -8.52 -14.51 17.88
N LYS A 5 -9.24 -15.45 17.26
CA LYS A 5 -10.68 -15.32 16.99
C LYS A 5 -11.45 -15.16 18.31
N ARG A 6 -11.15 -15.99 19.32
CA ARG A 6 -11.77 -15.91 20.65
C ARG A 6 -11.49 -14.58 21.35
N TYR A 7 -10.27 -14.06 21.26
CA TYR A 7 -9.92 -12.75 21.82
C TYR A 7 -10.72 -11.60 21.17
N LEU A 8 -10.84 -11.59 19.84
CA LEU A 8 -11.57 -10.54 19.13
C LEU A 8 -13.06 -10.55 19.49
N LEU A 9 -13.69 -11.73 19.47
CA LEU A 9 -15.10 -11.89 19.84
C LEU A 9 -15.37 -11.43 21.27
N LYS A 10 -14.49 -11.78 22.23
CA LYS A 10 -14.58 -11.30 23.63
C LYS A 10 -14.53 -9.77 23.74
N ASN A 11 -13.83 -9.10 22.82
CA ASN A 11 -13.70 -7.64 22.79
C ASN A 11 -14.69 -6.97 21.84
N LYS A 12 -15.77 -7.66 21.44
CA LYS A 12 -16.80 -7.16 20.50
C LYS A 12 -16.21 -6.67 19.17
N ARG A 13 -15.15 -7.34 18.70
CA ARG A 13 -14.47 -7.05 17.43
C ARG A 13 -14.75 -8.17 16.43
N ASP A 14 -15.17 -7.82 15.23
CA ASP A 14 -15.41 -8.79 14.16
C ASP A 14 -14.07 -9.33 13.61
N PRO A 15 -13.78 -10.64 13.71
CA PRO A 15 -12.59 -11.23 13.13
C PRO A 15 -12.41 -10.99 11.62
N ALA A 16 -13.49 -10.81 10.85
CA ALA A 16 -13.45 -10.57 9.41
C ALA A 16 -12.72 -9.26 9.05
N GLU A 17 -12.77 -8.26 9.94
CA GLU A 17 -12.12 -6.97 9.76
C GLU A 17 -10.60 -7.00 10.07
N TYR A 18 -10.12 -8.01 10.79
CA TYR A 18 -8.72 -8.10 11.23
C TYR A 18 -7.88 -8.94 10.28
N ARG A 19 -7.69 -8.41 9.05
CA ARG A 19 -6.99 -9.05 7.91
C ARG A 19 -5.63 -8.42 7.55
N PRO A 20 -4.65 -8.36 8.48
CA PRO A 20 -3.31 -7.83 8.20
C PRO A 20 -2.52 -8.67 7.18
N ASP A 21 -2.98 -9.88 6.87
CA ASP A 21 -2.44 -10.71 5.79
C ASP A 21 -2.59 -10.04 4.41
N ILE A 22 -3.66 -9.26 4.19
CA ILE A 22 -3.87 -8.52 2.94
C ILE A 22 -2.78 -7.45 2.78
N ALA A 23 -2.53 -6.66 3.83
CA ALA A 23 -1.46 -5.66 3.84
C ALA A 23 -0.07 -6.33 3.71
N PHE A 24 0.15 -7.44 4.41
CA PHE A 24 1.39 -8.22 4.28
C PHE A 24 1.67 -8.62 2.82
N GLN A 25 0.69 -9.23 2.15
CA GLN A 25 0.86 -9.67 0.75
C GLN A 25 1.03 -8.48 -0.20
N ALA A 26 0.26 -7.40 -0.02
CA ALA A 26 0.36 -6.20 -0.84
C ALA A 26 1.72 -5.51 -0.72
N ILE A 27 2.24 -5.36 0.52
CA ILE A 27 3.56 -4.78 0.78
C ILE A 27 4.66 -5.68 0.18
N GLN A 28 4.56 -6.99 0.34
CA GLN A 28 5.51 -7.93 -0.23
C GLN A 28 5.55 -7.82 -1.77
N TYR A 29 4.38 -7.77 -2.40
CA TYR A 29 4.25 -7.63 -3.84
C TYR A 29 4.90 -6.35 -4.37
N ILE A 30 4.52 -5.19 -3.81
CA ILE A 30 5.02 -3.91 -4.33
C ILE A 30 6.55 -3.77 -4.13
N LEU A 31 7.10 -4.29 -3.03
CA LEU A 31 8.54 -4.28 -2.81
C LEU A 31 9.32 -5.28 -3.69
N ASP A 32 8.64 -6.29 -4.24
CA ASP A 32 9.23 -7.23 -5.19
C ASP A 32 9.04 -6.84 -6.67
N SER A 33 8.13 -5.92 -6.97
CA SER A 33 7.87 -5.42 -8.33
C SER A 33 9.12 -4.87 -9.03
N ARG A 34 9.19 -5.00 -10.37
CA ARG A 34 10.30 -4.44 -11.15
C ARG A 34 10.37 -2.92 -11.00
N VAL A 35 9.22 -2.26 -10.94
CA VAL A 35 9.07 -0.84 -10.59
C VAL A 35 9.89 -0.47 -9.34
N ASN A 36 9.82 -1.28 -8.28
CA ASN A 36 10.65 -1.05 -7.09
C ASN A 36 12.12 -1.39 -7.34
N LYS A 37 12.42 -2.53 -7.97
CA LYS A 37 13.81 -2.98 -8.20
C LYS A 37 14.64 -1.99 -9.01
N ILE A 38 14.03 -1.26 -9.95
CA ILE A 38 14.69 -0.22 -10.74
C ILE A 38 14.64 1.18 -10.09
N GLY A 39 14.16 1.29 -8.85
CA GLY A 39 14.16 2.54 -8.08
C GLY A 39 13.10 3.56 -8.49
N ARG A 40 12.04 3.14 -9.19
CA ARG A 40 10.90 4.02 -9.55
C ARG A 40 9.87 4.12 -8.42
N LEU A 41 9.77 3.13 -7.53
CA LEU A 41 9.02 3.30 -6.27
C LEU A 41 9.81 4.20 -5.32
N LYS A 42 9.38 5.46 -5.14
CA LYS A 42 10.07 6.44 -4.29
C LYS A 42 9.70 6.34 -2.82
N ALA A 43 8.43 6.05 -2.53
CA ALA A 43 7.95 5.93 -1.17
C ALA A 43 6.79 4.93 -1.08
N LEU A 44 6.75 4.17 0.01
CA LEU A 44 5.62 3.34 0.38
C LEU A 44 5.09 3.81 1.74
N TYR A 45 3.83 4.24 1.75
CA TYR A 45 3.13 4.67 2.96
C TYR A 45 1.99 3.70 3.27
N VAL A 46 1.81 3.40 4.54
CA VAL A 46 0.72 2.55 5.02
C VAL A 46 -0.03 3.32 6.10
N LYS A 47 -1.34 3.47 5.90
CA LYS A 47 -2.25 4.05 6.89
C LYS A 47 -3.16 2.96 7.44
N THR A 48 -3.14 2.75 8.75
CA THR A 48 -4.01 1.77 9.40
C THR A 48 -5.42 2.32 9.59
N GLN A 49 -6.37 1.44 9.89
CA GLN A 49 -7.75 1.81 10.23
C GLN A 49 -7.81 2.72 11.47
N GLN A 50 -6.88 2.56 12.42
CA GLN A 50 -6.74 3.40 13.61
C GLN A 50 -6.03 4.74 13.33
N GLY A 51 -5.75 5.06 12.06
CA GLY A 51 -5.15 6.33 11.66
C GLY A 51 -3.63 6.41 11.81
N ILE A 52 -2.96 5.33 12.22
CA ILE A 52 -1.49 5.31 12.32
C ILE A 52 -0.92 5.31 10.90
N LEU A 53 -0.06 6.29 10.62
CA LEU A 53 0.64 6.39 9.34
C LEU A 53 2.11 6.01 9.54
N PHE A 54 2.61 5.11 8.71
CA PHE A 54 4.02 4.78 8.68
C PHE A 54 4.56 4.67 7.26
N GLN A 55 5.85 4.98 7.11
CA GLN A 55 6.60 4.82 5.88
C GLN A 55 7.43 3.53 5.93
N ILE A 56 7.55 2.87 4.79
CA ILE A 56 8.49 1.78 4.53
C ILE A 56 9.44 2.25 3.43
N LYS A 57 10.75 2.16 3.67
CA LYS A 57 11.74 2.47 2.64
C LYS A 57 11.68 1.43 1.50
N PRO A 58 11.72 1.83 0.22
CA PRO A 58 11.59 0.91 -0.92
C PRO A 58 12.63 -0.23 -0.95
N HIS A 59 13.82 0.01 -0.39
CA HIS A 59 14.89 -1.00 -0.30
C HIS A 59 14.84 -1.86 0.97
N ALA A 60 13.83 -1.66 1.86
CA ALA A 60 13.71 -2.43 3.10
C ALA A 60 13.43 -3.90 2.80
N ARG A 61 14.23 -4.80 3.37
CA ARG A 61 14.03 -6.26 3.27
C ARG A 61 13.10 -6.73 4.39
N LEU A 62 11.84 -6.96 4.06
CA LEU A 62 10.85 -7.39 5.04
C LEU A 62 10.82 -8.92 5.22
N PRO A 63 10.39 -9.42 6.38
CA PRO A 63 10.24 -10.86 6.60
C PRO A 63 9.26 -11.51 5.62
N ARG A 64 9.67 -12.63 5.01
CA ARG A 64 8.86 -13.37 4.01
C ARG A 64 7.74 -14.24 4.60
N THR A 65 7.67 -14.39 5.93
CA THR A 65 6.60 -15.14 6.60
C THR A 65 5.72 -14.20 7.40
N TYR A 66 4.41 -14.42 7.34
CA TYR A 66 3.43 -13.59 8.04
C TYR A 66 3.70 -13.53 9.56
N LYS A 67 4.12 -14.65 10.19
CA LYS A 67 4.46 -14.68 11.63
C LYS A 67 5.58 -13.70 11.98
N ARG A 68 6.67 -13.67 11.20
CA ARG A 68 7.80 -12.76 11.43
C ARG A 68 7.43 -11.31 11.09
N PHE A 69 6.69 -11.09 10.00
CA PHE A 69 6.19 -9.77 9.63
C PHE A 69 5.28 -9.20 10.73
N SER A 70 4.39 -10.01 11.30
CA SER A 70 3.53 -9.60 12.42
C SER A 70 4.35 -9.19 13.64
N GLY A 71 5.43 -9.91 13.96
CA GLY A 71 6.36 -9.52 15.03
C GLY A 71 7.05 -8.18 14.75
N LEU A 72 7.49 -7.96 13.51
CA LEU A 72 8.06 -6.69 13.08
C LEU A 72 7.08 -5.52 13.20
N MET A 73 5.81 -5.72 12.83
CA MET A 73 4.77 -4.70 12.97
C MET A 73 4.49 -4.35 14.43
N VAL A 74 4.47 -5.34 15.32
CA VAL A 74 4.37 -5.10 16.78
C VAL A 74 5.53 -4.22 17.25
N GLN A 75 6.76 -4.57 16.86
CA GLN A 75 7.94 -3.79 17.21
C GLN A 75 7.89 -2.37 16.65
N LEU A 76 7.44 -2.19 15.39
CA LEU A 76 7.29 -0.87 14.78
C LEU A 76 6.30 0.00 15.56
N LEU A 77 5.16 -0.57 15.97
CA LEU A 77 4.14 0.17 16.72
C LEU A 77 4.60 0.52 18.14
N GLN A 78 5.42 -0.32 18.77
CA GLN A 78 5.98 -0.06 20.11
C GLN A 78 7.12 0.97 20.08
N LYS A 79 8.03 0.86 19.12
CA LYS A 79 9.25 1.71 19.05
C LYS A 79 9.12 2.90 18.11
N LEU A 80 8.01 2.99 17.38
CA LEU A 80 7.73 3.98 16.33
C LEU A 80 8.71 3.97 15.14
N HIS A 81 9.69 3.07 15.13
CA HIS A 81 10.62 2.89 14.02
C HIS A 81 11.28 1.50 14.06
N ILE A 82 11.81 1.09 12.91
CA ILE A 82 12.69 -0.08 12.74
C ILE A 82 13.96 0.39 12.06
N THR A 83 15.09 -0.02 12.61
CA THR A 83 16.43 0.35 12.14
C THR A 83 17.10 -0.84 11.43
N ALA A 84 17.82 -0.58 10.34
CA ALA A 84 18.67 -1.57 9.69
C ALA A 84 19.77 -2.05 10.64
N SER A 85 20.12 -3.33 10.57
CA SER A 85 21.31 -3.84 11.26
C SER A 85 22.56 -3.09 10.77
N GLY A 86 23.33 -2.51 11.68
CA GLY A 86 24.53 -1.72 11.34
C GLY A 86 24.27 -0.21 11.34
N LYS A 87 24.21 0.40 10.14
CA LYS A 87 24.33 1.87 9.89
C LYS A 87 23.27 2.79 10.54
N GLY A 88 22.40 2.29 11.41
CA GLY A 88 21.44 3.13 12.13
C GLY A 88 20.29 3.69 11.26
N GLU A 89 20.20 3.29 9.99
CA GLU A 89 19.17 3.80 9.08
C GLU A 89 17.78 3.29 9.48
N LYS A 90 16.83 4.23 9.67
CA LYS A 90 15.42 3.90 9.89
C LYS A 90 14.79 3.44 8.57
N LEU A 91 14.48 2.14 8.49
CA LEU A 91 13.83 1.50 7.33
C LEU A 91 12.32 1.63 7.37
N LEU A 92 11.73 1.54 8.57
CA LEU A 92 10.31 1.79 8.80
C LEU A 92 10.18 2.84 9.89
N ARG A 93 9.20 3.73 9.74
CA ARG A 93 8.97 4.81 10.71
C ARG A 93 7.50 5.21 10.76
N VAL A 94 6.94 5.29 11.96
CA VAL A 94 5.66 5.96 12.21
C VAL A 94 5.87 7.47 12.05
N ILE A 95 5.04 8.09 11.23
CA ILE A 95 5.14 9.51 10.84
C ILE A 95 3.80 10.22 11.14
N LYS A 96 3.84 11.56 11.23
CA LYS A 96 2.64 12.36 11.53
C LYS A 96 1.68 12.36 10.34
N ASN A 97 0.38 12.41 10.60
CA ASN A 97 -0.62 12.72 9.56
C ASN A 97 -0.60 14.23 9.22
N PRO A 98 -1.17 14.66 8.07
CA PRO A 98 -1.70 13.83 6.97
C PRO A 98 -0.58 13.26 6.07
N VAL A 99 -0.90 12.27 5.22
CA VAL A 99 0.08 11.69 4.29
C VAL A 99 0.52 12.68 3.21
N THR A 100 -0.33 13.65 2.89
CA THR A 100 -0.12 14.67 1.85
C THR A 100 1.15 15.49 2.03
N GLN A 101 1.60 15.70 3.28
CA GLN A 101 2.85 16.42 3.56
C GLN A 101 4.11 15.69 3.06
N TYR A 102 4.01 14.40 2.72
CA TYR A 102 5.12 13.58 2.22
C TYR A 102 4.94 13.14 0.76
N LEU A 103 3.86 13.58 0.11
CA LEU A 103 3.62 13.31 -1.31
C LEU A 103 4.35 14.36 -2.16
N PRO A 104 4.80 14.02 -3.38
CA PRO A 104 5.41 15.00 -4.27
C PRO A 104 4.43 16.11 -4.63
N ILE A 105 4.91 17.35 -4.74
CA ILE A 105 4.08 18.52 -5.05
C ILE A 105 3.41 18.35 -6.41
N LYS A 106 4.21 18.04 -7.45
CA LYS A 106 3.74 17.78 -8.81
C LYS A 106 3.36 16.31 -8.97
N SER A 107 2.26 15.91 -8.34
CA SER A 107 1.76 14.53 -8.44
C SER A 107 0.28 14.43 -8.73
N ARG A 108 -0.12 13.36 -9.44
CA ARG A 108 -1.51 12.93 -9.64
C ARG A 108 -1.87 11.86 -8.62
N LYS A 109 -2.93 12.07 -7.82
CA LYS A 109 -3.33 11.14 -6.74
C LYS A 109 -4.55 10.35 -7.15
N ILE A 110 -4.39 9.04 -7.30
CA ILE A 110 -5.35 8.13 -7.92
C ILE A 110 -5.82 7.12 -6.88
N GLY A 111 -7.12 7.07 -6.63
CA GLY A 111 -7.75 6.08 -5.76
C GLY A 111 -8.40 4.97 -6.56
N PHE A 112 -8.30 3.74 -6.06
CA PHE A 112 -8.96 2.59 -6.68
C PHE A 112 -10.24 2.24 -5.93
N SER A 113 -11.33 2.15 -6.68
CA SER A 113 -12.62 1.75 -6.14
C SER A 113 -13.38 0.92 -7.17
N HIS A 114 -13.78 -0.30 -6.79
CA HIS A 114 -14.61 -1.15 -7.64
C HIS A 114 -15.95 -0.49 -7.98
N SER A 115 -16.50 0.34 -7.08
CA SER A 115 -17.74 1.07 -7.29
C SER A 115 -17.57 2.42 -8.01
N SER A 116 -16.38 2.72 -8.53
CA SER A 116 -16.23 3.90 -9.42
C SER A 116 -16.87 3.61 -10.77
N GLU A 117 -17.69 4.53 -11.26
CA GLU A 117 -18.28 4.50 -12.62
C GLU A 117 -17.20 4.67 -13.70
N LYS A 118 -16.02 5.20 -13.35
CA LYS A 118 -14.89 5.41 -14.25
C LYS A 118 -14.08 4.13 -14.39
N LEU A 119 -14.60 3.19 -15.19
CA LEU A 119 -13.89 1.97 -15.59
C LEU A 119 -12.84 2.28 -16.66
N VAL A 120 -11.57 1.98 -16.38
CA VAL A 120 -10.44 2.31 -17.26
C VAL A 120 -9.56 1.10 -17.52
N LYS A 121 -8.96 1.07 -18.71
CA LYS A 121 -7.77 0.24 -18.97
C LYS A 121 -6.58 0.94 -18.33
N MET A 122 -5.92 0.26 -17.39
CA MET A 122 -4.88 0.89 -16.58
C MET A 122 -3.69 1.40 -17.41
N HIS A 123 -3.31 0.66 -18.46
CA HIS A 123 -2.27 1.07 -19.41
C HIS A 123 -2.59 2.41 -20.08
N ASP A 124 -3.79 2.53 -20.66
CA ASP A 124 -4.23 3.74 -21.34
C ASP A 124 -4.32 4.91 -20.36
N TYR A 125 -4.86 4.65 -19.17
CA TYR A 125 -4.98 5.65 -18.12
C TYR A 125 -3.62 6.23 -17.72
N VAL A 126 -2.62 5.40 -17.40
CA VAL A 126 -1.29 5.93 -17.07
C VAL A 126 -0.60 6.58 -18.27
N GLY A 127 -0.89 6.13 -19.49
CA GLY A 127 -0.41 6.74 -20.74
C GLY A 127 -0.84 8.20 -20.91
N THR A 128 -2.03 8.57 -20.42
CA THR A 128 -2.52 9.96 -20.47
C THR A 128 -1.82 10.92 -19.50
N VAL A 129 -1.12 10.41 -18.48
CA VAL A 129 -0.49 11.25 -17.46
C VAL A 129 0.87 11.75 -17.96
N ASN A 130 1.08 13.07 -17.92
CA ASN A 130 2.34 13.73 -18.25
C ASN A 130 3.52 13.07 -17.50
N SER A 131 4.62 12.80 -18.21
CA SER A 131 5.85 12.21 -17.66
C SER A 131 6.54 13.08 -16.60
N GLU A 132 6.26 14.38 -16.55
CA GLU A 132 6.74 15.30 -15.52
C GLU A 132 5.99 15.20 -14.18
N LEU A 133 4.86 14.49 -14.14
CA LEU A 133 4.07 14.29 -12.92
C LEU A 133 4.42 12.96 -12.24
N ASP A 134 4.62 13.02 -10.93
CA ASP A 134 4.67 11.82 -10.10
C ASP A 134 3.28 11.18 -9.99
N LEU A 135 3.23 9.86 -9.89
CA LEU A 135 2.00 9.10 -9.70
C LEU A 135 1.90 8.62 -8.26
N VAL A 136 0.80 8.95 -7.59
CA VAL A 136 0.47 8.46 -6.25
C VAL A 136 -0.75 7.56 -6.35
N PHE A 137 -0.57 6.27 -6.07
CA PHE A 137 -1.65 5.29 -6.07
C PHE A 137 -2.12 4.98 -4.64
N VAL A 138 -3.42 5.11 -4.40
CA VAL A 138 -4.07 4.80 -3.12
C VAL A 138 -4.87 3.52 -3.29
N VAL A 139 -4.36 2.43 -2.71
CA VAL A 139 -4.94 1.08 -2.81
C VAL A 139 -5.43 0.62 -1.44
N GLY A 140 -6.64 0.07 -1.39
CA GLY A 140 -7.24 -0.45 -0.17
C GLY A 140 -6.66 -1.82 0.18
N ALA A 141 -5.94 -1.92 1.29
CA ALA A 141 -5.44 -3.18 1.85
C ALA A 141 -6.35 -3.69 2.98
N MET A 142 -7.64 -3.87 2.67
CA MET A 142 -8.71 -4.21 3.62
C MET A 142 -9.57 -5.36 3.10
N ALA A 143 -10.29 -6.05 3.99
CA ALA A 143 -11.22 -7.11 3.60
C ALA A 143 -12.49 -6.54 2.96
N HIS A 144 -13.04 -5.51 3.59
CA HIS A 144 -14.21 -4.77 3.16
C HIS A 144 -13.96 -3.28 3.41
N GLY A 145 -14.64 -2.42 2.64
CA GLY A 145 -14.57 -0.97 2.81
C GLY A 145 -14.26 -0.23 1.51
N LYS A 146 -14.23 1.09 1.61
CA LYS A 146 -13.97 2.01 0.50
C LYS A 146 -12.84 2.96 0.86
N ILE A 147 -12.02 3.28 -0.13
CA ILE A 147 -11.07 4.38 -0.01
C ILE A 147 -11.87 5.67 -0.14
N ASP A 148 -12.00 6.41 0.95
CA ASP A 148 -12.58 7.75 0.97
C ASP A 148 -11.57 8.72 1.58
N LYS A 149 -10.91 9.49 0.71
CA LYS A 149 -9.76 10.33 1.05
C LYS A 149 -9.84 11.62 0.23
N ASP A 150 -9.93 12.72 0.95
CA ASP A 150 -9.99 14.10 0.45
C ASP A 150 -8.87 14.49 -0.51
N TYR A 151 -7.68 13.88 -0.37
CA TYR A 151 -6.53 14.16 -1.24
C TYR A 151 -6.50 13.35 -2.54
N VAL A 152 -7.45 12.44 -2.77
CA VAL A 152 -7.56 11.69 -4.03
C VAL A 152 -8.25 12.57 -5.07
N GLU A 153 -7.60 12.76 -6.21
CA GLU A 153 -8.07 13.63 -7.29
C GLU A 153 -8.93 12.86 -8.30
N ASP A 154 -8.75 11.54 -8.39
CA ASP A 154 -9.43 10.70 -9.38
C ASP A 154 -9.66 9.30 -8.82
N TYR A 155 -10.91 8.85 -8.81
CA TYR A 155 -11.28 7.50 -8.43
C TYR A 155 -11.57 6.68 -9.67
N VAL A 156 -10.84 5.58 -9.85
CA VAL A 156 -10.99 4.70 -11.01
C VAL A 156 -11.31 3.27 -10.59
N SER A 157 -12.04 2.57 -11.45
CA SER A 157 -12.14 1.12 -11.44
C SER A 157 -11.28 0.56 -12.58
N ILE A 158 -10.53 -0.51 -12.32
CA ILE A 158 -9.67 -1.18 -13.31
C ILE A 158 -10.17 -2.59 -13.68
N SER A 159 -11.36 -2.94 -13.20
CA SER A 159 -12.01 -4.22 -13.48
C SER A 159 -13.50 -4.12 -13.16
N SER A 160 -14.32 -4.79 -13.98
CA SER A 160 -15.75 -4.99 -13.70
C SER A 160 -15.99 -5.93 -12.51
N PHE A 161 -14.94 -6.58 -12.00
CA PHE A 161 -14.98 -7.47 -10.84
C PHE A 161 -14.21 -6.88 -9.66
N PRO A 162 -14.63 -7.16 -8.41
CA PRO A 162 -13.84 -6.81 -7.24
C PRO A 162 -12.51 -7.57 -7.25
N LEU A 163 -11.40 -6.85 -7.07
CA LEU A 163 -10.06 -7.41 -7.09
C LEU A 163 -9.43 -7.42 -5.70
N SER A 164 -8.55 -8.37 -5.45
CA SER A 164 -7.67 -8.31 -4.27
C SER A 164 -6.68 -7.14 -4.40
N ALA A 165 -6.19 -6.64 -3.27
CA ALA A 165 -5.20 -5.57 -3.24
C ALA A 165 -3.94 -5.92 -4.05
N VAL A 166 -3.47 -7.18 -3.96
CA VAL A 166 -2.29 -7.67 -4.70
C VAL A 166 -2.54 -7.68 -6.20
N TYR A 167 -3.72 -8.14 -6.64
CA TYR A 167 -4.00 -8.20 -8.07
C TYR A 167 -4.19 -6.80 -8.65
N CYS A 168 -4.83 -5.89 -7.90
CA CYS A 168 -4.87 -4.47 -8.23
C CYS A 168 -3.45 -3.88 -8.40
N LEU A 169 -2.56 -4.11 -7.42
CA LEU A 169 -1.16 -3.70 -7.52
C LEU A 169 -0.46 -4.30 -8.74
N SER A 170 -0.75 -5.55 -9.11
CA SER A 170 -0.15 -6.16 -10.29
C SER A 170 -0.57 -5.49 -11.59
N ILE A 171 -1.83 -5.09 -11.73
CA ILE A 171 -2.29 -4.37 -12.91
C ILE A 171 -1.63 -2.98 -12.97
N ILE A 172 -1.51 -2.29 -11.82
CA ILE A 172 -0.83 -1.00 -11.72
C ILE A 172 0.64 -1.13 -12.13
N THR A 173 1.38 -2.07 -11.53
CA THR A 173 2.82 -2.20 -11.81
C THR A 173 3.07 -2.64 -13.25
N ASN A 174 2.28 -3.57 -13.81
CA ASN A 174 2.42 -3.95 -15.22
C ASN A 174 2.16 -2.77 -16.17
N ALA A 175 1.15 -1.94 -15.89
CA ALA A 175 0.88 -0.75 -16.70
C ALA A 175 2.04 0.26 -16.65
N LEU A 176 2.65 0.45 -15.49
CA LEU A 176 3.83 1.30 -15.33
C LEU A 176 5.08 0.72 -15.99
N GLU A 177 5.26 -0.59 -15.91
CA GLU A 177 6.36 -1.31 -16.56
C GLU A 177 6.30 -1.13 -18.08
N GLN A 178 5.11 -1.23 -18.68
CA GLN A 178 4.91 -0.93 -20.09
C GLN A 178 5.17 0.55 -20.42
N LYS A 179 4.61 1.48 -19.62
CA LYS A 179 4.80 2.93 -19.84
C LYS A 179 6.28 3.35 -19.80
N TRP A 180 7.09 2.67 -18.98
CA TRP A 180 8.49 3.02 -18.74
C TRP A 180 9.48 2.06 -19.40
N ASP A 181 9.02 1.18 -20.29
CA ASP A 181 9.83 0.18 -20.99
C ASP A 181 10.72 -0.65 -20.04
N ILE A 182 10.10 -1.14 -18.95
CA ILE A 182 10.75 -1.98 -17.94
C ILE A 182 10.54 -3.45 -18.33
N LEU A 183 11.64 -4.13 -18.64
CA LEU A 183 11.70 -5.56 -18.97
C LEU A 183 11.74 -6.48 -17.73
#